data_AF-A0A165M118-F1
#
_entry.id   AF-A0A165M118-F1
#
_cell.length_a   1.000
_cell.length_b   1.000
_cell.length_c   1.000
_cell.angle_alpha   90.00
_cell.angle_beta   90.00
_cell.angle_gamma   90.00
#
_symmetry.space_group_name_H-M   'P 1'
#
loop_
_entity.id
_entity.type
_entity.pdbx_description
1 polymer ?
#
loop_
_entity_poly.entity_id
_entity_poly.type
_entity_poly.pdbx_seq_one_letter_code
_entity_poly.pdbx_strand_id
1 'polypeptide(L)' 'MSQDSAKLFLAKMKQDKELSDKIHNTATKEDRWAIILQEGFDFTREELDHATVTELNHFERWNWEAKLLADWL' A
#
# COMPACT_ATOMS: atom_id res chain seq x y z
N MET A 1 -4.26 6.77 -12.90
CA MET A 1 -3.64 5.47 -12.61
C MET A 1 -2.24 5.47 -13.20
N SER A 2 -1.23 5.50 -12.32
CA SER A 2 0.18 5.55 -12.72
C SER A 2 1.03 4.70 -11.77
N GLN A 3 1.91 3.88 -12.34
CA GLN A 3 2.88 3.07 -11.60
C GLN A 3 3.73 3.91 -10.63
N ASP A 4 4.07 5.15 -11.00
CA ASP A 4 4.83 6.05 -10.14
C ASP A 4 4.08 6.39 -8.84
N SER A 5 2.74 6.49 -8.89
CA SER A 5 1.91 6.74 -7.70
C SER A 5 1.98 5.58 -6.72
N ALA A 6 1.96 4.34 -7.21
CA ALA A 6 2.12 3.14 -6.38
C ALA A 6 3.49 3.08 -5.69
N LYS A 7 4.56 3.47 -6.40
CA LYS A 7 5.91 3.53 -5.83
C LYS A 7 6.02 4.60 -4.75
N LEU A 8 5.48 5.79 -5.00
CA LEU A 8 5.45 6.89 -4.04
C LEU A 8 4.63 6.52 -2.80
N PHE A 9 3.53 5.79 -2.98
CA PHE A 9 2.74 5.27 -1.87
C PHE A 9 3.54 4.30 -1.01
N LEU A 10 4.24 3.32 -1.61
CA LEU A 10 5.11 2.40 -0.87
C LEU A 10 6.23 3.15 -0.13
N ALA A 11 6.84 4.16 -0.76
CA ALA A 11 7.84 4.99 -0.11
C ALA A 11 7.27 5.76 1.09
N LYS A 12 6.07 6.35 0.95
CA LYS A 12 5.39 7.04 2.06
C LYS A 12 4.99 6.06 3.16
N MET A 13 4.49 4.86 2.84
CA MET A 13 4.15 3.82 3.83
C MET A 13 5.36 3.34 4.65
N LYS A 14 6.58 3.42 4.10
CA LYS A 14 7.82 3.12 4.84
C LYS A 14 8.24 4.25 5.79
N GLN A 15 8.03 5.50 5.38
CA GLN A 15 8.47 6.68 6.13
C GLN A 15 7.42 7.14 7.15
N ASP A 16 6.16 7.01 6.81
CA ASP A 16 5.00 7.54 7.53
C ASP A 16 4.28 6.39 8.24
N LYS A 17 4.74 6.11 9.47
CA LYS A 17 4.15 5.06 10.31
C LYS A 17 2.69 5.36 10.67
N GLU A 18 2.32 6.63 10.82
CA GLU A 18 0.94 6.99 11.15
C GLU A 18 -0.01 6.66 10.01
N LEU A 19 0.36 7.00 8.76
CA LEU A 19 -0.42 6.59 7.59
C LEU A 19 -0.47 5.06 7.47
N SER A 20 0.66 4.40 7.70
CA SER A 20 0.78 2.95 7.66
C SER A 20 -0.18 2.30 8.65
N ASP A 21 -0.14 2.70 9.92
CA ASP A 21 -1.04 2.20 10.96
C ASP A 21 -2.50 2.57 10.68
N LYS A 22 -2.79 3.74 10.12
CA LYS A 22 -4.15 4.14 9.73
C LYS A 22 -4.73 3.20 8.68
N ILE A 23 -3.97 2.90 7.63
CA ILE A 23 -4.40 1.98 6.56
C ILE A 23 -4.50 0.54 7.09
N HIS A 24 -3.55 0.09 7.92
CA HIS A 24 -3.58 -1.25 8.50
C HIS A 24 -4.75 -1.45 9.48
N ASN A 25 -5.04 -0.48 10.34
CA ASN A 25 -6.13 -0.58 11.32
C ASN A 25 -7.52 -0.37 10.72
N THR A 26 -7.59 0.01 9.44
CA THR A 26 -8.86 0.13 8.74
C THR A 26 -9.40 -1.26 8.39
N ALA A 27 -10.64 -1.55 8.80
CA ALA A 27 -11.23 -2.89 8.67
C ALA A 27 -11.69 -3.23 7.24
N THR A 28 -12.05 -2.24 6.46
CA THR A 28 -12.70 -2.39 5.15
C THR A 28 -11.74 -1.97 4.04
N LYS A 29 -11.71 -2.77 2.97
CA LYS A 29 -10.93 -2.47 1.76
C LYS A 29 -11.29 -1.11 1.16
N GLU A 30 -12.57 -0.75 1.18
CA GLU A 30 -13.07 0.51 0.61
C GLU A 30 -12.54 1.73 1.40
N ASP A 31 -12.55 1.68 2.73
CA ASP A 31 -11.99 2.76 3.56
C ASP A 31 -10.48 2.87 3.41
N ARG A 32 -9.75 1.75 3.27
CA ARG A 32 -8.31 1.78 2.95
C ARG A 32 -8.07 2.52 1.65
N TRP A 33 -8.90 2.25 0.64
CA TRP A 33 -8.80 2.91 -0.66
C TRP A 33 -9.16 4.39 -0.57
N ALA A 34 -10.18 4.75 0.19
CA ALA A 34 -10.54 6.13 0.43
C ALA A 34 -9.40 6.92 1.09
N ILE A 35 -8.67 6.32 2.04
CA ILE A 35 -7.49 6.95 2.67
C ILE A 35 -6.37 7.13 1.63
N ILE A 36 -6.08 6.12 0.83
CA ILE A 36 -5.05 6.17 -0.21
C ILE A 36 -5.36 7.29 -1.24
N LEU A 37 -6.61 7.38 -1.67
CA LEU A 37 -7.09 8.44 -2.56
C LEU A 37 -7.06 9.83 -1.91
N GLN A 38 -7.40 9.93 -0.62
CA GLN A 38 -7.32 11.20 0.14
C GLN A 38 -5.88 11.71 0.27
N GLU A 39 -4.91 10.82 0.39
CA GLU A 39 -3.49 11.16 0.38
C GLU A 39 -2.97 11.56 -1.02
N GLY A 40 -3.82 11.48 -2.04
CA GLY A 40 -3.51 11.87 -3.41
C GLY A 40 -2.84 10.77 -4.24
N PHE A 41 -2.89 9.51 -3.77
CA PHE A 41 -2.39 8.37 -4.54
C PHE A 41 -3.50 7.74 -5.38
N ASP A 42 -3.22 7.52 -6.66
CA ASP A 42 -4.15 6.92 -7.62
C ASP A 42 -3.43 5.86 -8.46
N PHE A 43 -3.59 4.60 -8.07
CA PHE A 43 -3.00 3.44 -8.70
C PHE A 43 -3.96 2.25 -8.60
N THR A 44 -3.83 1.25 -9.46
CA THR A 44 -4.59 0.00 -9.40
C THR A 44 -3.92 -1.03 -8.49
N ARG A 45 -4.64 -2.11 -8.16
CA ARG A 45 -4.03 -3.25 -7.46
C ARG A 45 -2.83 -3.80 -8.22
N GLU A 46 -2.97 -4.00 -9.53
CA GLU A 46 -1.89 -4.55 -10.37
C GLU A 46 -0.64 -3.66 -10.33
N GLU A 47 -0.81 -2.34 -10.36
CA GLU A 47 0.29 -1.39 -10.23
C GLU A 47 0.94 -1.43 -8.85
N LEU A 48 0.15 -1.56 -7.78
CA LEU A 48 0.67 -1.73 -6.43
C LEU A 48 1.42 -3.06 -6.27
N ASP A 49 0.90 -4.14 -6.82
CA ASP A 49 1.53 -5.47 -6.79
C ASP A 49 2.88 -5.43 -7.50
N HIS A 50 2.89 -4.89 -8.72
CA HIS A 50 4.12 -4.70 -9.49
C HIS A 50 5.13 -3.80 -8.75
N ALA A 51 4.67 -2.70 -8.16
CA ALA A 51 5.51 -1.83 -7.33
C ALA A 51 6.05 -2.57 -6.10
N THR A 52 5.27 -3.44 -5.45
CA THR A 52 5.78 -4.24 -4.32
C THR A 52 6.82 -5.27 -4.74
N VAL A 53 6.70 -5.88 -5.92
CA VAL A 53 7.72 -6.81 -6.44
C VAL A 53 9.01 -6.07 -6.78
N THR A 54 8.91 -4.82 -7.26
CA THR A 54 10.06 -4.05 -7.75
C THR A 54 10.73 -3.19 -6.67
N GLU A 55 9.98 -2.66 -5.71
CA GLU A 55 10.44 -1.68 -4.72
C GLU A 55 10.58 -2.23 -3.29
N LEU A 56 10.08 -3.45 -3.01
CA LEU A 56 10.27 -4.13 -1.73
C LEU A 56 11.26 -5.29 -1.86
N ASN A 57 12.18 -5.39 -0.91
CA ASN A 57 13.00 -6.59 -0.78
C ASN A 57 12.18 -7.77 -0.23
N HIS A 58 12.67 -9.00 -0.38
CA HIS A 58 11.97 -10.23 0.06
C HIS A 58 11.38 -10.14 1.49
N PHE A 59 12.10 -9.52 2.42
CA PHE A 59 11.66 -9.37 3.82
C PHE A 59 10.57 -8.30 4.00
N GLU A 60 10.72 -7.16 3.30
CA GLU A 60 9.74 -6.07 3.32
C GLU A 60 8.44 -6.50 2.65
N ARG A 61 8.56 -7.25 1.54
CA ARG A 61 7.45 -7.89 0.86
C ARG A 61 6.73 -8.83 1.80
N TRP A 62 7.41 -9.77 2.45
CA TRP A 62 6.77 -10.70 3.39
C TRP A 62 5.98 -10.00 4.51
N ASN A 63 6.54 -8.95 5.12
CA ASN A 63 5.84 -8.14 6.13
C ASN A 63 4.65 -7.36 5.54
N TRP A 64 4.77 -6.87 4.29
CA TRP A 64 3.68 -6.23 3.56
C TRP A 64 2.56 -7.23 3.21
N GLU A 65 2.91 -8.42 2.73
CA GLU A 65 1.93 -9.46 2.39
C GLU A 65 1.17 -9.92 3.65
N ALA A 66 1.89 -10.09 4.77
CA ALA A 66 1.30 -10.46 6.05
C ALA A 66 0.34 -9.41 6.62
N LYS A 67 0.58 -8.11 6.39
CA LYS A 67 -0.22 -7.02 6.96
C LYS A 67 -1.32 -6.49 6.05
N LEU A 68 -1.18 -6.65 4.73
CA LEU A 68 -1.98 -5.92 3.76
C LEU A 68 -2.58 -6.81 2.68
N LEU A 69 -1.92 -7.92 2.28
CA LEU A 69 -2.51 -8.90 1.35
C LEU A 69 -3.44 -9.90 2.05
N ALA A 70 -3.13 -10.31 3.29
CA ALA A 70 -3.98 -11.22 4.07
C ALA A 70 -5.40 -10.68 4.29
N ASP A 71 -5.53 -9.35 4.26
CA ASP A 71 -6.74 -8.59 4.57
C ASP A 71 -7.42 -8.02 3.30
N TRP A 72 -6.88 -8.36 2.11
CA TRP A 72 -7.46 -8.05 0.79
C TRP A 72 -8.15 -9.26 0.15
N LEU A 73 -8.00 -10.45 0.75
CA LEU A 73 -8.75 -11.70 0.48
C LEU A 73 -9.97 -11.79 1.41
#